data_AF-A0AAD8YBH1-F1
#
_entry.id   AF-A0AAD8YBH1-F1
#
_cell.length_a   1.000
_cell.length_b   1.000
_cell.length_c   1.000
_cell.angle_alpha   90.00
_cell.angle_beta   90.00
_cell.angle_gamma   90.00
#
_symmetry.space_group_name_H-M   'P 1'
#
loop_
_entity.id
_entity.type
_entity.pdbx_description
1 polymer ?
#
loop_
_entity_poly.entity_id
_entity_poly.type
_entity_poly.pdbx_seq_one_letter_code
_entity_poly.pdbx_strand_id
1 'polypeptide(L)'
;MEITVELKDWVDVLTYPRGVVENEEVKSTTLSWIVNVSPREAAGDHSSILQHKSTDGALREYSYLFWEAATMEPFRICMKNASCVRSSVLSDGLLQDALLAQGLSTDEATEMATHWLPALTKKEFVLIEFLPSVELDKRAKLNVAPMPALIHRVFMLFRSTDTEHSCNLPLVRFPTLALPREAKKPVIVEWGGMECF
;
A
#
# COMPACT_ATOMS: atom_id res chain seq x y z
N MET A 1 11.73 16.85 -0.85
CA MET A 1 10.49 16.54 -0.12
C MET A 1 10.85 15.54 0.96
N GLU A 2 10.39 15.78 2.17
CA GLU A 2 10.55 14.88 3.30
C GLU A 2 9.23 14.12 3.48
N ILE A 3 9.33 12.79 3.59
CA ILE A 3 8.20 11.90 3.78
C ILE A 3 8.50 11.06 5.01
N THR A 4 7.60 11.05 5.98
CA THR A 4 7.75 10.24 7.19
C THR A 4 6.51 9.41 7.44
N VAL A 5 6.69 8.13 7.77
CA VAL A 5 5.63 7.28 8.27
C VAL A 5 5.89 6.97 9.74
N GLU A 6 4.97 7.40 10.59
CA GLU A 6 4.98 7.10 12.02
C GLU A 6 4.20 5.80 12.24
N LEU A 7 4.91 4.74 12.60
CA LEU A 7 4.33 3.43 12.85
C LEU A 7 4.19 3.20 14.36
N LYS A 8 2.96 3.01 14.83
CA LYS A 8 2.65 2.68 16.23
C LYS A 8 2.33 1.21 16.38
N ASP A 9 3.01 0.53 17.30
CA ASP A 9 2.80 -0.89 17.59
C ASP A 9 3.05 -1.86 16.40
N TRP A 10 3.81 -1.42 15.39
CA TRP A 10 4.28 -2.26 14.29
C TRP A 10 5.72 -2.73 14.52
N VAL A 11 6.04 -3.93 14.07
CA VAL A 11 7.33 -4.60 14.16
C VAL A 11 7.69 -5.25 12.82
N ASP A 12 8.95 -5.65 12.64
CA ASP A 12 9.45 -6.33 11.43
C ASP A 12 9.10 -5.58 10.13
N VAL A 13 9.36 -4.27 10.12
CA VAL A 13 8.97 -3.39 9.01
C VAL A 13 9.92 -3.54 7.83
N LEU A 14 9.39 -3.91 6.68
CA LEU A 14 10.07 -3.82 5.39
C LEU A 14 9.58 -2.57 4.65
N THR A 15 10.51 -1.86 4.02
CA THR A 15 10.22 -0.66 3.22
C THR A 15 10.90 -0.70 1.87
N TYR A 16 10.27 -0.11 0.87
CA TYR A 16 10.86 0.15 -0.44
C TYR A 16 10.37 1.50 -1.00
N PRO A 17 11.26 2.45 -1.35
CA PRO A 17 12.70 2.47 -1.11
C PRO A 17 13.01 2.23 0.38
N ARG A 18 14.25 1.85 0.70
CA ARG A 18 14.61 1.59 2.10
C ARG A 18 14.53 2.91 2.90
N GLY A 19 13.60 2.96 3.85
CA GLY A 19 13.46 4.09 4.77
C GLY A 19 14.58 4.11 5.82
N VAL A 20 14.85 5.28 6.37
CA VAL A 20 15.74 5.46 7.52
C VAL A 20 14.91 5.35 8.79
N VAL A 21 15.31 4.48 9.72
CA VAL A 21 14.70 4.38 11.04
C VAL A 21 15.31 5.48 11.92
N GLU A 22 14.50 6.42 12.38
CA GLU A 22 14.99 7.58 13.15
C GLU A 22 14.92 7.36 14.66
N ASN A 23 13.85 6.74 15.15
CA ASN A 23 13.64 6.45 16.57
C ASN A 23 12.93 5.11 16.73
N GLU A 24 13.47 4.25 17.58
CA GLU A 24 12.79 3.05 18.11
C GLU A 24 12.48 3.33 19.58
N GLU A 25 11.33 3.94 19.87
CA GLU A 25 10.79 3.92 21.22
C GLU A 25 10.02 2.60 21.41
N VAL A 26 9.89 2.13 22.65
CA VAL A 26 9.31 0.83 23.03
C VAL A 26 7.90 0.55 22.44
N LYS A 27 7.22 1.57 21.87
CA LYS A 27 5.88 1.45 21.26
C LYS A 27 5.71 2.13 19.89
N SER A 28 6.73 2.81 19.36
CA SER A 28 6.59 3.51 18.08
C SER A 28 7.91 3.65 17.35
N THR A 29 7.87 3.37 16.05
CA THR A 29 8.99 3.50 15.13
C THR A 29 8.66 4.57 14.09
N THR A 30 9.57 5.51 13.88
CA THR A 30 9.43 6.49 12.79
C THR A 30 10.38 6.14 11.66
N LEU A 31 9.83 6.01 10.46
CA LEU A 31 10.57 5.80 9.21
C LEU A 31 10.51 7.05 8.36
N SER A 32 11.65 7.46 7.82
CA SER A 32 11.74 8.64 6.98
C SER A 32 12.39 8.35 5.62
N TRP A 33 11.93 9.08 4.63
CA TRP A 33 12.53 9.19 3.31
C TRP A 33 12.73 10.66 2.98
N ILE A 34 13.95 10.99 2.54
CA ILE A 34 14.23 12.27 1.87
C ILE A 34 14.31 11.97 0.38
N VAL A 35 13.35 12.52 -0.37
CA VAL A 35 13.23 12.28 -1.82
C VAL A 35 13.10 13.59 -2.59
N ASN A 36 13.68 13.63 -3.78
CA ASN A 36 13.35 14.67 -4.75
C ASN A 36 12.16 14.19 -5.56
N VAL A 37 11.17 15.05 -5.75
CA VAL A 37 9.90 14.66 -6.38
C VAL A 37 9.68 15.47 -7.63
N SER A 38 9.49 14.76 -8.74
CA SER A 38 9.22 15.34 -10.05
C SER A 38 7.82 14.91 -10.50
N PRO A 39 6.89 15.83 -10.79
CA PRO A 39 5.59 15.47 -11.35
C PRO A 39 5.75 14.72 -12.68
N ARG A 40 4.90 13.73 -12.93
CA ARG A 40 4.85 13.00 -14.20
C ARG A 40 3.79 13.66 -15.09
N GLU A 41 4.15 14.00 -16.33
CA GLU A 41 3.23 14.59 -17.33
C GLU A 41 2.63 13.55 -18.30
N ALA A 42 2.81 12.25 -18.01
CA ALA A 42 2.38 11.18 -18.91
C ALA A 42 0.88 10.88 -18.75
N ALA A 43 0.15 10.79 -19.87
CA ALA A 43 -1.25 10.43 -19.87
C ALA A 43 -1.46 9.00 -19.32
N GLY A 44 -2.20 8.87 -18.22
CA GLY A 44 -2.53 7.58 -17.59
C GLY A 44 -1.65 7.19 -16.41
N ASP A 45 -0.57 7.92 -16.16
CA ASP A 45 0.28 7.72 -14.99
C ASP A 45 0.24 8.96 -14.10
N HIS A 46 -0.15 8.76 -12.85
CA HIS A 46 -0.53 9.86 -11.96
C HIS A 46 0.43 10.05 -10.81
N SER A 47 1.29 9.07 -10.54
CA SER A 47 2.29 9.20 -9.48
C SER A 47 3.46 10.07 -9.92
N SER A 48 3.98 10.83 -8.97
CA SER A 48 5.22 11.57 -9.18
C SER A 48 6.43 10.67 -9.04
N ILE A 49 7.50 10.99 -9.77
CA ILE A 49 8.76 10.27 -9.68
C ILE A 49 9.48 10.69 -8.40
N LEU A 50 9.75 9.72 -7.54
CA LEU A 50 10.52 9.86 -6.31
C LEU A 50 11.96 9.46 -6.59
N GLN A 51 12.88 10.41 -6.51
CA GLN A 51 14.30 10.13 -6.58
C GLN A 51 14.84 9.97 -5.16
N HIS A 52 15.31 8.77 -4.84
CA HIS A 52 15.86 8.42 -3.54
C HIS A 52 17.32 7.97 -3.67
N LYS A 53 18.18 8.50 -2.80
CA LYS A 53 19.58 8.08 -2.69
C LYS A 53 19.67 6.88 -1.76
N SER A 54 19.95 5.72 -2.34
CA SER A 54 20.08 4.47 -1.60
C SER A 54 21.34 4.43 -0.74
N THR A 55 21.43 3.42 0.13
CA THR A 55 22.57 3.24 1.06
C THR A 55 23.91 2.99 0.36
N ASP A 56 23.89 2.48 -0.87
CA ASP A 56 25.08 2.32 -1.72
C ASP A 56 25.53 3.62 -2.42
N GLY A 57 24.83 4.73 -2.16
CA GLY A 57 25.10 6.04 -2.73
C GLY A 57 24.50 6.26 -4.11
N ALA A 58 23.89 5.25 -4.74
CA ALA A 58 23.26 5.39 -6.04
C ALA A 58 21.89 6.10 -5.93
N LEU A 59 21.62 6.97 -6.90
CA LEU A 59 20.30 7.59 -7.08
C LEU A 59 19.42 6.65 -7.90
N ARG A 60 18.23 6.39 -7.38
CA ARG A 60 17.22 5.53 -8.03
C ARG A 60 15.88 6.25 -8.07
N GLU A 61 15.10 5.90 -9.07
CA GLU A 61 13.78 6.47 -9.32
C GLU A 61 12.69 5.46 -8.97
N TYR A 62 11.63 5.93 -8.33
CA TYR A 62 10.53 5.12 -7.85
C TYR A 62 9.21 5.83 -8.13
N SER A 63 8.14 5.07 -8.38
CA SER A 63 6.80 5.64 -8.60
C SER A 63 5.94 5.64 -7.34
N TYR A 64 6.38 4.98 -6.25
CA TYR A 64 5.61 4.86 -5.03
C TYR A 64 6.51 4.64 -3.81
N LEU A 65 5.90 4.72 -2.64
CA LEU A 65 6.41 4.18 -1.39
C LEU A 65 5.73 2.85 -1.08
N PHE A 66 6.50 1.88 -0.62
CA PHE A 66 6.02 0.60 -0.15
C PHE A 66 6.44 0.37 1.28
N TRP A 67 5.51 -0.19 2.05
CA TRP A 67 5.83 -0.80 3.33
C TRP A 67 4.93 -1.99 3.66
N GLU A 68 5.51 -2.94 4.38
CA GLU A 68 4.80 -4.03 5.06
C GLU A 68 5.40 -4.19 6.46
N ALA A 69 4.59 -4.67 7.39
CA ALA A 69 5.03 -4.89 8.76
C ALA A 69 4.10 -5.89 9.46
N ALA A 70 4.61 -6.48 10.53
CA ALA A 70 3.77 -7.19 11.50
C ALA A 70 3.26 -6.20 12.56
N THR A 71 2.18 -6.54 13.24
CA THR A 71 1.64 -5.74 14.36
C THR A 71 1.75 -6.50 15.67
N MET A 72 2.02 -5.78 16.76
CA MET A 72 1.91 -6.33 18.11
C MET A 72 0.45 -6.61 18.48
N GLU A 73 -0.48 -5.79 18.00
CA GLU A 73 -1.92 -6.03 18.07
C GLU A 73 -2.49 -6.38 16.68
N PRO A 74 -3.01 -7.61 16.48
CA PRO A 74 -3.44 -8.05 15.16
C PRO A 74 -4.58 -7.17 14.64
N PHE A 75 -4.40 -6.61 13.43
CA PHE A 75 -5.57 -6.14 12.69
C PHE A 75 -6.51 -7.31 12.48
N ARG A 76 -7.79 -7.02 12.72
CA ARG A 76 -8.86 -7.96 12.41
C ARG A 76 -9.54 -7.47 11.16
N ILE A 77 -9.62 -8.35 10.18
CA ILE A 77 -10.43 -8.15 8.99
C ILE A 77 -11.88 -7.93 9.42
N CYS A 78 -12.43 -6.78 9.07
CA CYS A 78 -13.84 -6.47 9.26
C CYS A 78 -14.65 -7.22 8.20
N MET A 79 -15.32 -8.30 8.60
CA MET A 79 -16.09 -9.15 7.68
C MET A 79 -17.20 -8.41 6.90
N LYS A 80 -17.60 -7.21 7.32
CA LYS A 80 -18.56 -6.36 6.59
C LYS A 80 -17.93 -5.63 5.40
N ASN A 81 -16.63 -5.35 5.48
CA ASN A 81 -15.86 -4.62 4.47
C ASN A 81 -14.98 -5.57 3.64
N ALA A 82 -14.83 -6.81 4.10
CA ALA A 82 -13.99 -7.81 3.48
C ALA A 82 -14.71 -8.56 2.37
N SER A 83 -13.93 -9.05 1.42
CA SER A 83 -14.36 -10.00 0.38
C SER A 83 -13.71 -11.35 0.64
N CYS A 84 -14.45 -12.44 0.41
CA CYS A 84 -13.85 -13.77 0.33
C CYS A 84 -13.85 -14.23 -1.12
N VAL A 85 -12.66 -14.54 -1.66
CA VAL A 85 -12.49 -14.98 -3.05
C VAL A 85 -11.65 -16.24 -3.11
N ARG A 86 -11.85 -17.05 -4.15
CA ARG A 86 -10.97 -18.18 -4.46
C ARG A 86 -9.62 -17.67 -4.91
N SER A 87 -8.56 -18.27 -4.40
CA SER A 87 -7.18 -17.89 -4.74
C SER A 87 -6.86 -18.03 -6.22
N SER A 88 -7.45 -19.02 -6.90
CA SER A 88 -7.29 -19.20 -8.36
C SER A 88 -7.88 -18.03 -9.15
N VAL A 89 -9.08 -17.58 -8.77
CA VAL A 89 -9.73 -16.43 -9.42
C VAL A 89 -8.95 -15.15 -9.14
N LEU A 90 -8.43 -15.01 -7.92
CA LEU A 90 -7.59 -13.89 -7.52
C LEU A 90 -6.31 -13.79 -8.39
N SER A 91 -5.63 -14.92 -8.60
CA SER A 91 -4.41 -15.00 -9.42
C SER A 91 -4.68 -14.84 -10.92
N ASP A 92 -5.88 -15.19 -11.39
CA ASP A 92 -6.27 -15.08 -12.81
C ASP A 92 -6.62 -13.63 -13.24
N GLY A 93 -6.17 -12.64 -12.47
CA GLY A 93 -6.29 -11.21 -12.81
C GLY A 93 -7.24 -10.42 -11.93
N LEU A 94 -8.06 -11.07 -11.08
CA LEU A 94 -9.00 -10.34 -10.23
C LEU A 94 -8.30 -9.40 -9.24
N LEU A 95 -7.10 -9.75 -8.72
CA LEU A 95 -6.33 -8.83 -7.89
C LEU A 95 -5.87 -7.59 -8.68
N GLN A 96 -5.38 -7.79 -9.91
CA GLN A 96 -4.96 -6.70 -10.78
C GLN A 96 -6.11 -5.72 -11.02
N ASP A 97 -7.28 -6.25 -11.38
CA ASP A 97 -8.49 -5.44 -11.61
C ASP A 97 -8.92 -4.68 -10.35
N ALA A 98 -8.83 -5.32 -9.18
CA ALA A 98 -9.17 -4.69 -7.91
C ALA A 98 -8.22 -3.53 -7.56
N LEU A 99 -6.92 -3.68 -7.83
CA LEU A 99 -5.88 -2.66 -7.60
C LEU A 99 -6.01 -1.49 -8.56
N LEU A 100 -6.28 -1.75 -9.84
CA LEU A 100 -6.63 -0.70 -10.82
C LEU A 100 -7.89 0.06 -10.38
N ALA A 101 -8.89 -0.66 -9.84
CA ALA A 101 -10.08 -0.03 -9.30
C ALA A 101 -9.82 0.79 -8.03
N GLN A 102 -8.76 0.50 -7.26
CA GLN A 102 -8.29 1.37 -6.17
C GLN A 102 -7.68 2.67 -6.68
N GLY A 103 -7.34 2.77 -7.96
CA GLY A 103 -6.73 3.95 -8.56
C GLY A 103 -5.22 3.82 -8.79
N LEU A 104 -4.62 2.65 -8.55
CA LEU A 104 -3.22 2.40 -8.91
C LEU A 104 -3.04 2.40 -10.43
N SER A 105 -1.87 2.80 -10.91
CA SER A 105 -1.47 2.62 -12.31
C SER A 105 -1.26 1.13 -12.63
N THR A 106 -1.17 0.79 -13.92
CA THR A 106 -0.89 -0.59 -14.34
C THR A 106 0.40 -1.13 -13.74
N ASP A 107 1.46 -0.32 -13.70
CA ASP A 107 2.76 -0.74 -13.17
C ASP A 107 2.70 -0.93 -11.65
N GLU A 108 2.09 0.02 -10.93
CA GLU A 108 1.90 -0.06 -9.47
C GLU A 108 1.06 -1.27 -9.07
N ALA A 109 -0.06 -1.51 -9.77
CA ALA A 109 -0.91 -2.66 -9.54
C ALA A 109 -0.18 -3.97 -9.83
N THR A 110 0.62 -4.03 -10.90
CA THR A 110 1.41 -5.21 -11.27
C THR A 110 2.45 -5.53 -10.21
N GLU A 111 3.16 -4.54 -9.69
CA GLU A 111 4.19 -4.75 -8.67
C GLU A 111 3.58 -5.15 -7.33
N MET A 112 2.50 -4.48 -6.90
CA MET A 112 1.78 -4.87 -5.68
C MET A 112 1.19 -6.28 -5.78
N ALA A 113 0.61 -6.65 -6.93
CA ALA A 113 0.11 -8.01 -7.16
C ALA A 113 1.23 -9.04 -7.14
N THR A 114 2.35 -8.75 -7.82
CA THR A 114 3.52 -9.65 -7.87
C THR A 114 4.06 -9.91 -6.46
N HIS A 115 4.13 -8.89 -5.61
CA HIS A 115 4.59 -9.02 -4.22
C HIS A 115 3.63 -9.88 -3.37
N TRP A 116 2.33 -9.60 -3.42
CA TRP A 116 1.37 -10.21 -2.49
C TRP A 116 0.77 -11.54 -2.95
N LEU A 117 0.70 -11.83 -4.25
CA LEU A 117 0.09 -13.07 -4.76
C LEU A 117 0.66 -14.34 -4.10
N PRO A 118 1.98 -14.53 -3.92
CA PRO A 118 2.52 -15.71 -3.25
C PRO A 118 1.94 -15.94 -1.84
N ALA A 119 1.60 -14.88 -1.10
CA ALA A 119 1.00 -14.98 0.23
C ALA A 119 -0.52 -15.23 0.16
N LEU A 120 -1.20 -14.55 -0.77
CA LEU A 120 -2.64 -14.65 -0.97
C LEU A 120 -3.07 -16.03 -1.50
N THR A 121 -2.20 -16.73 -2.24
CA THR A 121 -2.51 -18.02 -2.88
C THR A 121 -2.03 -19.24 -2.09
N LYS A 122 -1.63 -19.07 -0.83
CA LYS A 122 -1.17 -20.19 0.03
C LYS A 122 -2.26 -21.24 0.32
N LYS A 123 -3.54 -20.87 0.23
CA LYS A 123 -4.72 -21.68 0.57
C LYS A 123 -5.84 -21.50 -0.45
N GLU A 124 -6.91 -22.29 -0.38
CA GLU A 124 -7.98 -22.26 -1.40
C GLU A 124 -8.71 -20.91 -1.52
N PHE A 125 -8.91 -20.25 -0.38
CA PHE A 125 -9.62 -18.97 -0.30
C PHE A 125 -8.77 -17.90 0.39
N VAL A 126 -9.09 -16.64 0.11
CA VAL A 126 -8.52 -15.50 0.81
C VAL A 126 -9.61 -14.50 1.20
N LEU A 127 -9.52 -14.02 2.44
CA LEU A 127 -10.24 -12.86 2.91
C LEU A 127 -9.39 -11.63 2.64
N ILE A 128 -9.95 -10.60 2.00
CA ILE A 128 -9.26 -9.35 1.66
C ILE A 128 -10.11 -8.16 2.08
N GLU A 129 -9.49 -7.19 2.76
CA GLU A 129 -10.04 -5.88 3.06
C GLU A 129 -9.03 -4.79 2.66
N PHE A 130 -9.45 -3.81 1.87
CA PHE A 130 -8.66 -2.59 1.66
C PHE A 130 -9.00 -1.60 2.78
N LEU A 131 -7.99 -1.22 3.57
CA LEU A 131 -8.19 -0.36 4.72
C LEU A 131 -8.32 1.11 4.27
N PRO A 132 -9.39 1.83 4.66
CA PRO A 132 -9.49 3.26 4.37
C PRO A 132 -8.35 4.06 4.98
N SER A 133 -7.82 5.06 4.27
CA SER A 133 -6.69 5.87 4.73
C SER A 133 -6.92 6.49 6.11
N VAL A 134 -8.16 6.91 6.42
CA VAL A 134 -8.54 7.46 7.73
C VAL A 134 -8.38 6.48 8.89
N GLU A 135 -8.55 5.18 8.64
CA GLU A 135 -8.30 4.13 9.64
C GLU A 135 -6.82 3.79 9.71
N LEU A 136 -6.14 3.77 8.56
CA LEU A 136 -4.69 3.54 8.49
C LEU A 136 -3.89 4.63 9.23
N ASP A 137 -4.26 5.91 9.06
CA ASP A 137 -3.61 7.07 9.68
C ASP A 137 -3.58 7.01 11.21
N LYS A 138 -4.51 6.29 11.84
CA LYS A 138 -4.54 6.13 13.31
C LYS A 138 -3.32 5.35 13.83
N ARG A 139 -2.75 4.47 13.00
CA ARG A 139 -1.66 3.56 13.38
C ARG A 139 -0.39 3.71 12.54
N ALA A 140 -0.52 4.21 11.31
CA ALA A 140 0.56 4.42 10.36
C ALA A 140 0.37 5.79 9.71
N LYS A 141 0.67 6.86 10.46
CA LYS A 141 0.43 8.23 10.01
C LYS A 141 1.52 8.61 8.99
N LEU A 142 1.10 8.95 7.77
CA LEU A 142 1.99 9.43 6.72
C LEU A 142 2.01 10.96 6.71
N ASN A 143 3.16 11.55 7.04
CA ASN A 143 3.38 12.99 6.90
C ASN A 143 4.25 13.26 5.67
N VAL A 144 3.87 14.26 4.87
CA VAL A 144 4.63 14.68 3.68
C VAL A 144 4.81 16.19 3.70
N ALA A 145 6.06 16.65 3.55
CA ALA A 145 6.42 18.06 3.54
C ALA A 145 7.37 18.41 2.36
N PRO A 146 7.05 19.39 1.50
CA PRO A 146 5.82 20.19 1.49
C PRO A 146 4.58 19.36 1.11
N MET A 147 3.39 19.88 1.43
CA MET A 147 2.12 19.19 1.16
C MET A 147 1.93 18.92 -0.35
N PRO A 148 1.72 17.67 -0.79
CA PRO A 148 1.44 17.33 -2.18
C PRO A 148 0.00 17.72 -2.58
N ALA A 149 -0.35 17.57 -3.86
CA ALA A 149 -1.74 17.70 -4.31
C ALA A 149 -2.61 16.53 -3.81
N LEU A 150 -2.03 15.33 -3.75
CA LEU A 150 -2.71 14.12 -3.30
C LEU A 150 -1.71 13.15 -2.67
N ILE A 151 -2.16 12.49 -1.61
CA ILE A 151 -1.53 11.30 -1.05
C ILE A 151 -2.52 10.15 -1.28
N HIS A 152 -2.20 9.25 -2.21
CA HIS A 152 -3.00 8.08 -2.51
C HIS A 152 -2.41 6.88 -1.77
N ARG A 153 -3.19 6.27 -0.86
CA ARG A 153 -2.75 5.14 -0.04
C ARG A 153 -3.61 3.92 -0.31
N VAL A 154 -2.98 2.80 -0.65
CA VAL A 154 -3.64 1.51 -0.85
C VAL A 154 -3.03 0.48 0.10
N PHE A 155 -3.75 0.12 1.16
CA PHE A 155 -3.25 -0.84 2.14
C PHE A 155 -4.19 -2.04 2.26
N MET A 156 -3.64 -3.23 2.03
CA MET A 156 -4.41 -4.47 1.95
C MET A 156 -4.21 -5.33 3.21
N LEU A 157 -5.29 -5.59 3.93
CA LEU A 157 -5.35 -6.62 4.97
C LEU A 157 -5.84 -7.91 4.33
N PHE A 158 -5.17 -9.03 4.60
CA PHE A 158 -5.61 -10.31 4.06
C PHE A 158 -5.38 -11.50 4.99
N ARG A 159 -6.12 -12.58 4.76
CA ARG A 159 -5.94 -13.87 5.45
C ARG A 159 -6.30 -15.01 4.52
N SER A 160 -5.33 -15.87 4.24
CA SER A 160 -5.54 -17.09 3.45
C SER A 160 -6.16 -18.20 4.33
N THR A 161 -7.13 -18.95 3.80
CA THR A 161 -7.88 -19.99 4.51
C THR A 161 -8.34 -21.13 3.58
N ASP A 162 -8.39 -22.35 4.09
CA ASP A 162 -8.96 -23.53 3.38
C ASP A 162 -10.43 -23.74 3.74
N THR A 163 -10.96 -22.95 4.69
CA THR A 163 -12.37 -23.01 5.04
C THR A 163 -13.16 -22.23 4.00
N GLU A 164 -14.09 -22.92 3.34
CA GLU A 164 -15.12 -22.27 2.54
C GLU A 164 -16.01 -21.45 3.48
N HIS A 165 -15.69 -20.17 3.62
CA HIS A 165 -16.65 -19.20 4.14
C HIS A 165 -17.76 -19.01 3.09
N SER A 166 -18.83 -18.25 3.38
CA SER A 166 -19.80 -17.86 2.35
C SER A 166 -19.15 -16.93 1.30
N CYS A 167 -18.29 -17.50 0.46
CA CYS A 167 -17.41 -16.84 -0.49
C CYS A 167 -18.17 -16.59 -1.79
N ASN A 168 -19.13 -15.66 -1.72
CA ASN A 168 -19.90 -15.17 -2.87
C ASN A 168 -19.81 -13.65 -3.00
N LEU A 169 -18.82 -13.03 -2.34
CA LEU A 169 -18.64 -11.58 -2.36
C LEU A 169 -17.59 -11.23 -3.43
N PRO A 170 -17.96 -10.53 -4.52
CA PRO A 170 -16.94 -9.96 -5.41
C PRO A 170 -16.08 -8.99 -4.60
N LEU A 171 -14.80 -8.88 -4.97
CA LEU A 171 -13.88 -7.91 -4.36
C LEU A 171 -14.53 -6.52 -4.31
N VAL A 172 -14.56 -5.92 -3.10
CA VAL A 172 -15.19 -4.61 -2.88
C VAL A 172 -14.58 -3.59 -3.83
N ARG A 173 -15.43 -3.00 -4.66
CA ARG A 173 -15.06 -1.88 -5.54
C ARG A 173 -15.06 -0.61 -4.70
N PHE A 174 -13.89 -0.05 -4.48
CA PHE A 174 -13.75 1.29 -3.88
C PHE A 174 -13.75 2.33 -5.00
N PRO A 175 -14.13 3.59 -4.70
CA PRO A 175 -14.49 4.54 -5.73
C PRO A 175 -13.27 4.94 -6.58
N THR A 176 -13.53 5.17 -7.86
CA THR A 176 -12.58 5.79 -8.79
C THR A 176 -12.15 7.14 -8.22
N LEU A 177 -10.91 7.24 -7.73
CA LEU A 177 -10.34 8.49 -7.27
C LEU A 177 -10.22 9.46 -8.46
N ALA A 178 -10.96 10.57 -8.38
CA ALA A 178 -10.76 11.68 -9.31
C ALA A 178 -9.46 12.38 -8.93
N LEU A 179 -8.38 12.05 -9.63
CA LEU A 179 -7.08 12.67 -9.42
C LEU A 179 -7.16 14.18 -9.69
N PRO A 180 -6.61 15.04 -8.80
CA PRO A 180 -6.57 16.48 -9.04
C PRO A 180 -5.82 16.78 -10.34
N ARG A 181 -6.43 17.57 -11.23
CA ARG A 181 -5.82 18.01 -12.51
C ARG A 181 -4.75 19.11 -12.34
N GLU A 182 -4.31 19.42 -11.12
CA GLU A 182 -3.25 20.40 -10.90
C GLU A 182 -1.89 19.79 -11.31
N ALA A 183 -1.60 19.80 -12.61
CA ALA A 183 -0.44 19.17 -13.26
C ALA A 183 0.97 19.59 -12.74
N LYS A 184 1.05 20.44 -11.72
CA LYS A 184 2.31 20.99 -11.19
C LYS A 184 2.60 20.61 -9.74
N LYS A 185 1.65 20.01 -9.03
CA LYS A 185 1.87 19.57 -7.66
C LYS A 185 2.10 18.06 -7.61
N PRO A 186 3.02 17.59 -6.75
CA PRO A 186 3.27 16.16 -6.61
C PRO A 186 2.02 15.39 -6.20
N VAL A 187 1.95 14.15 -6.66
CA VAL A 187 1.03 13.11 -6.19
C VAL A 187 1.90 11.99 -5.66
N ILE A 188 1.70 11.64 -4.38
CA ILE A 188 2.45 10.58 -3.72
C ILE A 188 1.56 9.35 -3.66
N VAL A 189 2.05 8.23 -4.17
CA VAL A 189 1.41 6.92 -4.02
C VAL A 189 2.16 6.14 -2.95
N GLU A 190 1.40 5.57 -2.02
CA GLU A 190 1.87 4.57 -1.06
C GLU A 190 1.01 3.33 -1.21
N TRP A 191 1.63 2.15 -1.33
CA TRP A 191 0.91 0.90 -1.22
C TRP A 191 1.60 -0.06 -0.24
N GLY A 192 0.82 -0.99 0.32
CA GLY A 192 1.31 -1.90 1.34
C GLY A 192 0.28 -2.95 1.70
N GLY A 193 0.62 -3.77 2.69
CA GLY A 193 -0.32 -4.78 3.18
C GLY A 193 0.20 -5.56 4.37
N MET A 194 -0.67 -6.41 4.89
CA MET A 194 -0.37 -7.28 6.02
C MET A 194 -1.22 -8.56 6.00
N GLU A 195 -0.57 -9.69 6.23
CA GLU A 195 -1.22 -10.97 6.55
C GLU A 195 -1.74 -10.93 8.00
N CYS A 196 -3.04 -11.11 8.19
CA CYS A 196 -3.71 -11.09 9.49
C CYS A 196 -3.90 -12.52 10.02
N PHE A 197 -3.46 -12.79 11.25
CA PHE A 197 -3.57 -14.11 11.91
C PHE A 197 -4.89 -14.32 12.66
#